data_AF-A0A1Z7M9Q4-F1
#
_entry.id   AF-A0A1Z7M9Q4-F1
#
_cell.length_a   1.000
_cell.length_b   1.000
_cell.length_c   1.000
_cell.angle_alpha   90.00
_cell.angle_beta   90.00
_cell.angle_gamma   90.00
#
_symmetry.space_group_name_H-M   'P 1'
#
loop_
_entity.id
_entity.type
_entity.pdbx_description
1 polymer ?
#
loop_
_entity_poly.entity_id
_entity_poly.type
_entity_poly.pdbx_seq_one_letter_code
_entity_poly.pdbx_strand_id
1 'polypeptide(L)'
;MIKQLYHQYGKELFLYLYSMCQQKELAEDLLQETFLKAILALPEYHTNMRAWLYKVARNLFYNLYKRNRREICDEEYLKKISKLEVDEFLEEYIS
;
A
#
# COMPACT_ATOMS: atom_id res chain seq x y z
N MET A 1 10.35 7.99 15.85
CA MET A 1 9.15 8.08 15.00
C MET A 1 9.16 7.07 13.84
N ILE A 2 9.83 7.31 12.70
CA ILE A 2 9.73 6.37 11.55
C ILE A 2 10.32 4.97 11.84
N LYS A 3 11.42 4.89 12.59
CA LYS A 3 12.00 3.59 13.02
C LYS A 3 11.02 2.74 13.83
N GLN A 4 10.18 3.38 14.65
CA GLN A 4 9.15 2.69 15.44
C GLN A 4 8.04 2.18 14.55
N LEU A 5 7.57 2.99 13.59
CA LEU A 5 6.59 2.58 12.59
C LEU A 5 7.11 1.43 11.73
N TYR A 6 8.39 1.47 11.33
CA TYR A 6 9.01 0.38 10.58
C TYR A 6 9.09 -0.90 11.42
N HIS A 7 9.48 -0.79 12.69
CA HIS A 7 9.55 -1.95 13.58
C HIS A 7 8.15 -2.55 13.84
N GLN A 8 7.12 -1.72 13.89
CA GLN A 8 5.75 -2.13 14.17
C GLN A 8 5.04 -2.72 12.95
N TYR A 9 5.17 -2.08 11.79
CA TYR A 9 4.37 -2.39 10.59
C TYR A 9 5.19 -2.97 9.44
N GLY A 10 6.51 -2.85 9.45
CA GLY A 10 7.36 -3.22 8.30
C GLY A 10 7.21 -4.68 7.88
N LYS A 11 7.16 -5.61 8.84
CA LYS A 11 7.01 -7.05 8.56
C LYS A 11 5.63 -7.39 7.98
N GLU A 12 4.55 -6.88 8.57
CA GLU A 12 3.20 -7.17 8.06
C GLU A 12 2.97 -6.53 6.68
N LEU A 13 3.48 -5.32 6.48
CA LEU A 13 3.33 -4.59 5.23
C LEU A 13 4.17 -5.22 4.11
N PHE A 14 5.35 -5.74 4.45
CA PHE A 14 6.16 -6.54 3.53
C PHE A 14 5.43 -7.81 3.08
N LEU A 15 4.86 -8.58 4.02
CA LEU A 15 4.13 -9.81 3.69
C LEU A 15 2.89 -9.51 2.83
N TYR A 16 2.20 -8.41 3.13
CA TYR A 16 1.08 -7.92 2.32
C TYR A 16 1.52 -7.58 0.89
N LEU A 17 2.57 -6.78 0.73
CA LEU A 17 3.12 -6.42 -0.58
C LEU A 17 3.61 -7.65 -1.35
N TYR A 18 4.31 -8.56 -0.66
CA TYR A 18 4.77 -9.82 -1.24
C TYR A 18 3.62 -10.71 -1.72
N SER A 19 2.51 -10.77 -0.99
CA SER A 19 1.33 -11.53 -1.42
C SER A 19 0.72 -11.00 -2.73
N MET A 20 0.85 -9.69 -3.00
CA MET A 20 0.34 -9.06 -4.23
C MET A 20 1.31 -9.17 -5.41
N CYS A 21 2.61 -8.90 -5.18
CA CYS A 21 3.59 -8.87 -6.26
C CYS A 21 4.28 -10.21 -6.53
N GLN A 22 4.24 -11.15 -5.57
CA GLN A 22 4.91 -12.46 -5.64
C GLN A 22 6.41 -12.39 -5.95
N GLN A 23 7.04 -11.22 -5.74
CA GLN A 23 8.45 -10.95 -6.03
C GLN A 23 9.06 -10.20 -4.84
N LYS A 24 10.09 -10.79 -4.24
CA LYS A 24 10.71 -10.26 -3.03
C LYS A 24 11.27 -8.84 -3.22
N GLU A 25 12.08 -8.65 -4.26
CA GLU A 25 12.73 -7.36 -4.56
C GLU A 25 11.70 -6.25 -4.73
N LEU A 26 10.65 -6.50 -5.51
CA LEU A 26 9.58 -5.54 -5.72
C LEU A 26 8.79 -5.24 -4.43
N ALA A 27 8.58 -6.23 -3.57
CA ALA A 27 7.96 -6.00 -2.27
C ALA A 27 8.84 -5.13 -1.36
N GLU A 28 10.16 -5.32 -1.36
CA GLU A 28 11.12 -4.50 -0.60
C GLU A 28 11.14 -3.06 -1.11
N ASP A 29 11.13 -2.85 -2.42
CA ASP A 29 11.10 -1.51 -3.03
C ASP A 29 9.80 -0.77 -2.68
N LEU A 30 8.65 -1.42 -2.85
CA LEU A 30 7.34 -0.84 -2.51
C LEU A 30 7.23 -0.51 -1.02
N LEU A 31 7.82 -1.34 -0.16
CA LEU A 31 7.88 -1.11 1.28
C LEU A 31 8.68 0.15 1.58
N GLN A 32 9.89 0.27 1.03
CA GLN A 32 10.75 1.43 1.22
C GLN A 32 10.09 2.72 0.73
N GLU A 33 9.48 2.69 -0.46
CA GLU A 33 8.80 3.86 -1.03
C GLU A 33 7.56 4.25 -0.20
N THR A 34 6.85 3.28 0.39
CA THR A 34 5.73 3.55 1.31
C THR A 34 6.20 4.34 2.53
N PHE A 35 7.27 3.90 3.19
CA PHE A 35 7.81 4.59 4.36
C PHE A 35 8.43 5.95 3.98
N LEU A 36 9.02 6.08 2.79
CA LEU A 36 9.52 7.37 2.30
C LEU A 36 8.37 8.37 2.12
N LYS A 37 7.26 7.94 1.50
CA LYS A 37 6.05 8.78 1.40
C LYS A 37 5.46 9.10 2.77
N ALA A 38 5.52 8.17 3.72
CA ALA A 38 5.12 8.40 5.11
C ALA A 38 5.92 9.51 5.80
N ILE A 39 7.23 9.57 5.55
CA ILE A 39 8.10 10.63 6.08
C ILE A 39 7.76 11.97 5.45
N LEU A 40 7.56 12.00 4.13
CA LEU A 40 7.32 13.22 3.36
C LEU A 40 5.92 13.81 3.60
N ALA A 41 4.93 12.97 3.85
CA ALA A 41 3.55 13.37 4.14
C ALA A 41 3.35 13.76 5.61
N LEU A 42 4.35 14.43 6.22
CA LEU A 42 4.40 14.90 7.63
C LEU A 42 3.01 14.97 8.30
N PRO A 43 2.82 14.31 9.46
CA PRO A 43 1.52 13.85 9.91
C PRO A 43 0.65 15.01 10.40
N GLU A 44 -0.07 15.65 9.48
CA GLU A 44 -1.33 16.29 9.84
C GLU A 44 -2.36 15.18 10.07
N TYR A 45 -2.40 14.70 11.32
CA TYR A 45 -3.51 13.95 11.91
C TYR A 45 -4.09 12.81 11.05
N HIS A 46 -3.36 11.71 10.91
CA HIS A 46 -3.98 10.43 10.59
C HIS A 46 -4.19 9.65 11.88
N THR A 47 -5.44 9.57 12.33
CA THR A 47 -5.88 8.82 13.51
C THR A 47 -5.60 7.32 13.40
N ASN A 48 -5.39 6.79 12.19
CA ASN A 48 -4.99 5.40 11.95
C ASN A 48 -3.81 5.28 10.97
N MET A 49 -2.59 5.33 11.51
CA MET A 49 -1.35 5.22 10.75
C MET A 49 -1.23 3.88 10.01
N ARG A 50 -1.74 2.79 10.58
CA ARG A 50 -1.74 1.47 9.95
C ARG A 50 -2.55 1.51 8.65
N ALA A 51 -3.83 1.87 8.72
CA ALA A 51 -4.70 1.95 7.54
C ALA A 51 -4.11 2.87 6.44
N TRP A 52 -3.48 3.97 6.84
CA TRP A 52 -2.82 4.86 5.91
C TRP A 52 -1.62 4.22 5.20
N LEU A 53 -0.75 3.50 5.93
CA LEU A 53 0.40 2.78 5.34
C LEU A 53 -0.06 1.74 4.31
N TYR A 54 -1.11 0.98 4.62
CA TYR A 54 -1.69 0.01 3.68
C TYR A 54 -2.25 0.70 2.43
N LYS A 55 -2.96 1.82 2.60
CA LYS A 55 -3.48 2.62 1.47
C LYS A 55 -2.35 3.09 0.56
N VAL A 56 -1.25 3.61 1.12
CA VAL A 56 -0.11 4.08 0.33
C VAL A 56 0.60 2.93 -0.38
N ALA A 57 0.90 1.83 0.33
CA ALA A 57 1.53 0.64 -0.22
C ALA A 57 0.74 0.07 -1.41
N ARG A 58 -0.58 -0.03 -1.26
CA ARG A 58 -1.49 -0.51 -2.29
C ARG A 58 -1.54 0.43 -3.50
N ASN A 59 -1.61 1.74 -3.27
CA ASN A 59 -1.59 2.73 -4.35
C ASN A 59 -0.28 2.67 -5.15
N LEU A 60 0.85 2.47 -4.47
CA LEU A 60 2.14 2.27 -5.11
C LEU A 60 2.15 1.02 -5.99
N PHE A 61 1.68 -0.11 -5.43
CA PHE A 61 1.56 -1.36 -6.18
C PHE A 61 0.70 -1.20 -7.43
N TYR A 62 -0.50 -0.62 -7.33
CA TYR A 62 -1.34 -0.43 -8.51
C TYR A 62 -0.77 0.55 -9.52
N ASN A 63 -0.08 1.61 -9.08
CA ASN A 63 0.58 2.52 -10.01
C ASN A 63 1.69 1.83 -10.79
N LEU A 64 2.46 0.95 -10.14
CA LEU A 64 3.48 0.14 -10.78
C LEU A 64 2.86 -0.90 -11.71
N TYR A 65 1.83 -1.61 -11.25
CA TYR A 65 1.08 -2.59 -12.03
C TYR A 65 0.45 -1.95 -13.28
N LYS A 66 -0.12 -0.75 -13.13
CA LYS A 66 -0.69 0.05 -14.22
C LYS A 66 0.37 0.56 -15.20
N ARG A 67 1.57 0.91 -14.73
CA ARG A 67 2.69 1.25 -15.62
C ARG A 67 3.10 0.04 -16.46
N ASN A 68 3.21 -1.13 -15.83
CA ASN A 68 3.54 -2.38 -16.52
C ASN A 68 2.39 -2.84 -17.45
N ARG A 69 1.13 -2.56 -17.10
CA ARG A 69 -0.06 -2.83 -17.91
C ARG A 69 -0.49 -1.72 -18.85
N ARG A 70 0.19 -0.57 -18.91
CA ARG A 70 -0.08 0.41 -19.99
C ARG A 70 0.42 -0.08 -21.35
N GLU A 71 1.11 -1.21 -21.38
CA GLU A 71 1.29 -2.02 -22.59
C GLU A 71 0.04 -2.90 -22.90
N ILE A 72 -0.86 -3.15 -21.95
CA ILE A 72 -2.01 -4.08 -22.02
C ILE A 72 -3.21 -3.62 -21.13
N CYS A 73 -4.01 -2.66 -21.60
CA CYS A 73 -5.43 -2.38 -21.26
C CYS A 73 -5.92 -1.91 -19.86
N ASP A 74 -6.85 -0.95 -19.96
CA ASP A 74 -7.97 -0.42 -19.16
C ASP A 74 -7.84 0.05 -17.70
N GLU A 75 -8.09 1.36 -17.51
CA GLU A 75 -7.82 2.15 -16.30
C GLU A 75 -8.98 2.10 -15.28
N GLU A 76 -10.18 1.74 -15.74
CA GLU A 76 -11.43 1.74 -14.96
C GLU A 76 -11.56 0.51 -14.04
N TYR A 77 -11.11 -0.65 -14.50
CA TYR A 77 -11.16 -1.92 -13.75
C TYR A 77 -10.27 -1.88 -12.50
N LEU A 78 -9.07 -1.31 -12.62
CA LEU A 78 -8.13 -1.16 -11.48
C LEU A 78 -8.65 -0.19 -10.42
N LYS A 79 -9.30 0.91 -10.85
CA LYS A 79 -10.00 1.81 -9.91
C LYS A 79 -11.14 1.10 -9.19
N LYS A 80 -11.88 0.24 -9.88
CA LYS A 80 -12.98 -0.54 -9.30
C LYS A 80 -12.47 -1.52 -8.23
N ILE A 81 -11.40 -2.27 -8.50
CA ILE A 81 -10.75 -3.15 -7.51
C ILE A 81 -10.18 -2.33 -6.34
N SER A 82 -9.52 -1.20 -6.62
CA SER A 82 -8.98 -0.31 -5.58
C SER A 82 -10.07 0.16 -4.61
N LYS A 83 -11.29 0.38 -5.12
CA LYS A 83 -12.42 0.85 -4.32
C LYS A 83 -13.11 -0.30 -3.58
N LEU A 84 -13.29 -1.44 -4.24
CA LEU A 84 -13.98 -2.61 -3.67
C LEU A 84 -13.23 -3.22 -2.47
N GLU A 85 -11.93 -3.49 -2.57
CA GLU A 85 -11.22 -4.12 -1.43
C GLU A 85 -10.83 -3.11 -0.31
N VAL A 86 -10.93 -1.78 -0.53
CA VAL A 86 -10.72 -0.80 0.57
C VAL A 86 -11.94 -0.79 1.48
N ASP A 87 -13.15 -0.78 0.92
CA ASP A 87 -14.38 -0.70 1.71
C ASP A 87 -14.64 -2.03 2.46
N GLU A 88 -14.46 -3.17 1.79
CA GLU A 88 -14.66 -4.50 2.39
C GLU A 88 -13.65 -4.81 3.53
N PHE A 89 -12.37 -4.44 3.35
CA PHE A 89 -11.32 -4.70 4.36
C PHE A 89 -11.34 -3.69 5.53
N LEU A 90 -11.84 -2.47 5.32
CA LEU A 90 -12.01 -1.50 6.41
C LEU A 90 -13.26 -1.78 7.24
N GLU A 91 -14.35 -2.27 6.64
CA GLU A 91 -15.55 -2.68 7.37
C GLU A 91 -15.29 -3.86 8.30
N GLU A 92 -14.52 -4.86 7.86
CA GLU A 92 -14.19 -6.04 8.67
C GLU A 92 -13.25 -5.73 9.86
N TYR A 93 -12.49 -4.63 9.81
CA TYR A 93 -11.50 -4.27 10.84
C TYR A 93 -11.94 -3.12 11.76
N ILE A 94 -13.03 -2.42 11.43
CA ILE A 94 -13.63 -1.34 12.23
C ILE A 94 -14.87 -1.83 13.01
N SER A 95 -15.40 -3.03 12.71
CA SER A 95 -16.42 -3.73 13.52
C SER A 95 -15.82 -4.55 14.66
#